data_AF-A0A4Q3X1C2-F1
#
_entry.id   AF-A0A4Q3X1C2-F1
#
_cell.length_a   1.000
_cell.length_b   1.000
_cell.length_c   1.000
_cell.angle_alpha   90.00
_cell.angle_beta   90.00
_cell.angle_gamma   90.00
#
_symmetry.space_group_name_H-M   'P 1'
#
loop_
_entity.id
_entity.type
_entity.pdbx_description
1 polymer ?
#
loop_
_entity_poly.entity_id
_entity_poly.type
_entity_poly.pdbx_seq_one_letter_code
_entity_poly.pdbx_strand_id
1 'polypeptide(L)'
;KPNTIAKSLAIGNPADGPYALDTMRSTHGNADHVSDEEVVEGIKLLAETEGIFTETAGGVTIGVLKKLVEAGKIGPDEVTVAYITGMGPKTLEAIVDHVGKPLQISPNLASFEAALGRKLSK
;
A
#
# COMPACT_ATOMS: atom_id res chain seq x y z
N LYS A 1 11.11 15.17 15.36
CA LYS A 1 11.47 13.80 14.92
C LYS A 1 10.35 13.31 14.00
N PRO A 2 10.64 12.79 12.81
CA PRO A 2 9.61 12.23 11.93
C PRO A 2 8.83 11.12 12.65
N ASN A 3 7.53 11.03 12.38
CA ASN A 3 6.60 10.11 13.02
C ASN A 3 5.63 9.56 11.97
N THR A 4 5.77 8.28 11.63
CA THR A 4 4.97 7.57 10.63
C THR A 4 5.15 6.05 10.82
N ILE A 5 4.17 5.26 10.40
CA ILE A 5 4.30 3.79 10.29
C ILE A 5 5.34 3.37 9.23
N ALA A 6 5.62 4.23 8.25
CA ALA A 6 6.63 3.99 7.21
C ALA A 6 8.05 4.22 7.75
N LYS A 7 8.51 3.33 8.63
CA LYS A 7 9.78 3.47 9.38
C LYS A 7 11.00 3.74 8.51
N SER A 8 11.09 3.13 7.32
CA SER A 8 12.19 3.34 6.37
C SER A 8 12.21 4.74 5.75
N LEU A 9 11.08 5.45 5.76
CA LEU A 9 10.90 6.80 5.24
C LEU A 9 10.80 7.85 6.35
N ALA A 10 10.89 7.45 7.63
CA ALA A 10 10.84 8.34 8.78
C ALA A 10 12.15 9.15 8.93
N ILE A 11 12.42 10.02 7.95
CA ILE A 11 13.65 10.82 7.82
C ILE A 11 13.25 12.29 7.75
N GLY A 12 13.65 13.08 8.75
CA GLY A 12 13.29 14.50 8.82
C GLY A 12 14.21 15.42 8.02
N ASN A 13 15.43 14.96 7.70
CA ASN A 13 16.41 15.70 6.90
C ASN A 13 17.17 14.70 6.01
N PRO A 14 16.63 14.36 4.82
CA PRO A 14 17.23 13.37 3.94
C PRO A 14 18.55 13.88 3.35
N ALA A 15 19.61 13.09 3.47
CA ALA A 15 20.94 13.45 2.96
C ALA A 15 20.92 13.77 1.46
N ASP A 16 20.17 12.99 0.69
CA ASP A 16 20.03 13.15 -0.76
C ASP A 16 18.86 14.05 -1.19
N GLY A 17 18.25 14.77 -0.24
CA GLY A 17 17.13 15.69 -0.49
C GLY A 17 17.40 16.70 -1.61
N PRO A 18 18.57 17.38 -1.64
CA PRO A 18 18.91 18.29 -2.73
C PRO A 18 18.93 17.62 -4.11
N TYR A 19 19.48 16.41 -4.22
CA TYR A 19 19.54 15.67 -5.49
C TYR A 19 18.16 15.23 -5.97
N ALA A 20 17.27 14.86 -5.04
CA ALA A 20 15.87 14.56 -5.36
C ALA A 20 15.15 15.82 -5.90
N LEU A 21 15.35 16.98 -5.29
CA LEU A 21 14.77 18.25 -5.76
C LEU A 21 15.29 18.62 -7.16
N ASP A 22 16.59 18.47 -7.40
CA ASP A 22 17.20 18.76 -8.71
C ASP A 22 16.67 17.80 -9.80
N THR A 23 16.54 16.52 -9.46
CA THR A 23 15.96 15.51 -10.36
C THR A 23 14.51 15.83 -10.69
N MET A 24 13.68 16.19 -9.71
CA MET A 24 12.28 16.58 -9.98
C MET A 24 12.20 17.84 -10.85
N ARG A 25 13.03 18.86 -10.58
CA ARG A 25 13.05 20.10 -11.39
C ARG A 25 13.45 19.82 -12.84
N SER A 26 14.51 19.03 -13.06
CA SER A 26 15.02 18.73 -14.40
C SER A 26 14.11 17.81 -15.22
N THR A 27 13.40 16.89 -14.56
CA THR A 27 12.46 15.97 -15.20
C THR A 27 11.02 16.49 -15.26
N HIS A 28 10.76 17.67 -14.68
CA HIS A 28 9.40 18.18 -14.45
C HIS A 28 8.52 17.18 -13.66
N GLY A 29 9.17 16.40 -12.80
CA GLY A 29 8.53 15.41 -11.94
C GLY A 29 7.73 16.06 -10.80
N ASN A 30 6.91 15.23 -10.17
CA ASN A 30 6.07 15.62 -9.03
C ASN A 30 6.46 14.80 -7.80
N ALA A 31 6.21 15.36 -6.62
CA ALA A 31 6.22 14.64 -5.35
C ALA A 31 4.93 14.95 -4.60
N ASP A 32 4.47 13.96 -3.84
CA ASP A 32 3.35 14.11 -2.93
C ASP A 32 3.61 13.24 -1.68
N HIS A 33 2.65 13.27 -0.76
CA HIS A 33 2.67 12.58 0.50
C HIS A 33 1.35 11.84 0.74
N VAL A 34 1.38 10.93 1.69
CA VAL A 34 0.21 10.20 2.17
C VAL A 34 0.20 10.14 3.69
N SER A 35 -0.99 10.06 4.28
CA SER A 35 -1.15 9.76 5.70
C SER A 35 -0.85 8.29 5.99
N ASP A 36 -0.67 7.94 7.26
CA ASP A 36 -0.45 6.54 7.66
C ASP A 36 -1.66 5.64 7.29
N GLU A 37 -2.88 6.18 7.32
CA GLU A 37 -4.08 5.48 6.86
C GLU A 37 -4.05 5.23 5.34
N GLU A 38 -3.63 6.22 4.57
CA GLU A 38 -3.48 6.10 3.11
C GLU A 38 -2.36 5.12 2.73
N VAL A 39 -1.31 5.01 3.54
CA VAL A 39 -0.28 3.96 3.38
C VAL A 39 -0.92 2.57 3.49
N VAL A 40 -1.75 2.35 4.51
CA VAL A 40 -2.45 1.08 4.71
C VAL A 40 -3.39 0.78 3.53
N GLU A 41 -4.16 1.76 3.08
CA GLU A 41 -5.04 1.59 1.93
C GLU A 41 -4.24 1.33 0.63
N GLY A 42 -3.06 1.92 0.47
CA GLY A 42 -2.15 1.62 -0.63
C GLY A 42 -1.63 0.18 -0.62
N ILE A 43 -1.29 -0.36 0.56
CA ILE A 43 -0.90 -1.77 0.72
C ILE A 43 -2.06 -2.69 0.34
N LYS A 44 -3.26 -2.43 0.87
CA LYS A 44 -4.46 -3.22 0.61
C LYS A 44 -4.83 -3.20 -0.86
N LEU A 45 -4.84 -2.02 -1.48
CA LEU A 45 -5.14 -1.87 -2.90
C LEU A 45 -4.26 -2.77 -3.76
N LEU A 46 -2.94 -2.69 -3.58
CA LEU A 46 -1.99 -3.49 -4.36
C LEU A 46 -2.15 -5.00 -4.11
N ALA A 47 -2.39 -5.39 -2.86
CA ALA A 47 -2.57 -6.80 -2.50
C ALA A 47 -3.89 -7.37 -3.04
N GLU A 48 -4.99 -6.61 -2.98
CA GLU A 48 -6.33 -7.05 -3.38
C GLU A 48 -6.55 -7.03 -4.89
N THR A 49 -5.90 -6.13 -5.64
CA THR A 49 -6.04 -6.07 -7.10
C THR A 49 -4.98 -6.86 -7.85
N GLU A 50 -3.72 -6.84 -7.39
CA GLU A 50 -2.60 -7.45 -8.12
C GLU A 50 -2.01 -8.68 -7.43
N GLY A 51 -2.42 -8.99 -6.19
CA GLY A 51 -1.83 -10.08 -5.40
C GLY A 51 -0.40 -9.80 -4.93
N ILE A 52 0.03 -8.53 -4.92
CA ILE A 52 1.38 -8.14 -4.50
C ILE A 52 1.33 -7.54 -3.09
N PHE A 53 1.93 -8.23 -2.11
CA PHE A 53 1.99 -7.75 -0.74
C PHE A 53 3.29 -6.99 -0.45
N THR A 54 3.18 -5.67 -0.33
CA THR A 54 4.30 -4.74 -0.08
C THR A 54 4.45 -4.33 1.38
N GLU A 55 5.65 -3.87 1.77
CA GLU A 55 5.85 -3.11 3.01
C GLU A 55 5.29 -1.66 2.91
N THR A 56 5.37 -0.90 4.01
CA THR A 56 4.83 0.46 4.14
C THR A 56 5.39 1.45 3.12
N ALA A 57 6.65 1.31 2.71
CA ALA A 57 7.23 2.16 1.65
C ALA A 57 6.56 1.95 0.28
N GLY A 58 6.17 0.71 -0.06
CA GLY A 58 5.35 0.49 -1.26
C GLY A 58 3.91 0.94 -1.08
N GLY A 59 3.36 0.90 0.16
CA GLY A 59 2.10 1.57 0.49
C GLY A 59 2.12 3.07 0.17
N VAL A 60 3.20 3.76 0.53
CA VAL A 60 3.43 5.18 0.14
C VAL A 60 3.46 5.33 -1.37
N THR A 61 4.22 4.46 -2.06
CA THR A 61 4.38 4.52 -3.52
C THR A 61 3.03 4.38 -4.24
N ILE A 62 2.22 3.40 -3.84
CA ILE A 62 0.90 3.16 -4.46
C ILE A 62 -0.12 4.23 -4.05
N GLY A 63 -0.11 4.68 -2.80
CA GLY A 63 -0.99 5.75 -2.34
C GLY A 63 -0.73 7.08 -3.08
N VAL A 64 0.55 7.45 -3.26
CA VAL A 64 0.92 8.64 -4.05
C VAL A 64 0.61 8.44 -5.53
N LEU A 65 0.90 7.27 -6.11
CA LEU A 65 0.54 6.98 -7.50
C LEU A 65 -0.96 7.18 -7.75
N LYS A 66 -1.81 6.65 -6.85
CA LYS A 66 -3.27 6.86 -6.91
C LYS A 66 -3.63 8.35 -6.93
N LYS A 67 -3.09 9.15 -6.00
CA LYS A 67 -3.34 10.61 -5.96
C LYS A 67 -2.91 11.32 -7.24
N LEU A 68 -1.74 10.96 -7.80
CA LEU A 68 -1.23 11.57 -9.02
C LEU A 68 -2.11 11.23 -10.24
N VAL A 69 -2.62 9.99 -10.33
CA VAL A 69 -3.58 9.59 -11.37
C VAL A 69 -4.91 10.34 -11.19
N GLU A 70 -5.45 10.39 -9.98
CA GLU A 70 -6.70 11.11 -9.67
C GLU A 70 -6.59 12.62 -9.94
N ALA A 71 -5.40 13.20 -9.74
CA ALA A 71 -5.10 14.60 -10.05
C ALA A 71 -4.78 14.86 -11.54
N GLY A 72 -4.81 13.82 -12.39
CA GLY A 72 -4.49 13.92 -13.82
C GLY A 72 -3.02 14.25 -14.12
N LYS A 73 -2.11 13.99 -13.18
CA LYS A 73 -0.66 14.18 -13.35
C LYS A 73 0.01 13.02 -14.08
N ILE A 74 -0.62 11.85 -14.05
CA ILE A 74 -0.24 10.66 -14.82
C ILE A 74 -1.48 10.24 -15.60
N GLY A 75 -1.39 10.23 -16.93
CA GLY A 75 -2.46 9.84 -17.82
C GLY A 75 -2.75 8.33 -17.82
N PRO A 76 -3.97 7.90 -18.17
CA PRO A 76 -4.36 6.48 -18.18
C PRO A 76 -3.61 5.64 -19.22
N ASP A 77 -3.08 6.27 -20.27
CA ASP A 77 -2.35 5.60 -21.36
C ASP A 77 -0.81 5.66 -21.16
N GLU A 78 -0.34 6.28 -20.07
CA GLU A 78 1.09 6.39 -19.79
C GLU A 78 1.67 5.09 -19.22
N VAL A 79 2.81 4.67 -19.75
CA VAL A 79 3.57 3.55 -19.19
C VAL A 79 4.24 3.99 -17.90
N THR A 80 3.71 3.53 -16.78
CA THR A 80 4.19 3.88 -15.44
C THR A 80 4.86 2.69 -14.77
N VAL A 81 6.02 2.91 -14.13
CA VAL A 81 6.72 1.90 -13.34
C VAL A 81 6.72 2.32 -11.87
N ALA A 82 6.05 1.53 -11.02
CA ALA A 82 6.06 1.70 -9.57
C ALA A 82 7.16 0.85 -8.93
N TYR A 83 8.07 1.49 -8.20
CA TYR A 83 9.16 0.80 -7.51
C TYR A 83 8.69 0.29 -6.14
N ILE A 84 8.39 -1.01 -6.07
CA ILE A 84 8.05 -1.68 -4.81
C ILE A 84 9.33 -2.17 -4.14
N THR A 85 9.89 -1.36 -3.25
CA THR A 85 11.25 -1.55 -2.71
C THR A 85 11.34 -2.65 -1.64
N GLY A 86 10.23 -3.16 -1.13
CA GLY A 86 10.26 -4.27 -0.19
C GLY A 86 8.92 -4.95 0.06
N MET A 87 9.01 -6.10 0.73
CA MET A 87 7.93 -7.07 0.86
C MET A 87 7.19 -6.97 2.19
N GLY A 88 5.89 -7.28 2.15
CA GLY A 88 4.97 -7.13 3.28
C GLY A 88 5.34 -7.83 4.59
N PRO A 89 6.00 -9.01 4.62
CA PRO A 89 6.42 -9.64 5.89
C PRO A 89 7.29 -8.76 6.80
N LYS A 90 7.90 -7.68 6.28
CA LYS A 90 8.66 -6.71 7.07
C LYS A 90 7.81 -5.79 7.96
N THR A 91 6.49 -5.74 7.74
CA THR A 91 5.63 -4.69 8.29
C THR A 91 4.28 -5.22 8.75
N LEU A 92 4.23 -6.48 9.20
CA LEU A 92 2.98 -7.11 9.65
C LEU A 92 2.27 -6.26 10.73
N GLU A 93 3.01 -5.59 11.60
CA GLU A 93 2.46 -4.72 12.64
C GLU A 93 1.64 -3.53 12.09
N ALA A 94 1.91 -3.08 10.86
CA ALA A 94 1.21 -1.96 10.25
C ALA A 94 -0.09 -2.37 9.56
N ILE A 95 -0.35 -3.67 9.39
CA ILE A 95 -1.50 -4.16 8.61
C ILE A 95 -2.42 -5.09 9.41
N VAL A 96 -1.92 -5.78 10.44
CA VAL A 96 -2.67 -6.81 11.19
C VAL A 96 -3.99 -6.28 11.76
N ASP A 97 -4.02 -5.04 12.25
CA ASP A 97 -5.23 -4.43 12.82
C ASP A 97 -6.16 -3.81 11.77
N HIS A 98 -5.75 -3.81 10.49
CA HIS A 98 -6.47 -3.24 9.37
C HIS A 98 -7.07 -4.29 8.42
N VAL A 99 -6.82 -5.56 8.68
CA VAL A 99 -7.40 -6.69 7.94
C VAL A 99 -8.47 -7.39 8.77
N GLY A 100 -9.41 -8.03 8.08
CA GLY A 100 -10.47 -8.80 8.73
C GLY A 100 -9.89 -9.94 9.58
N LYS A 101 -10.53 -10.22 10.72
CA LYS A 101 -10.19 -11.40 11.52
C LYS A 101 -10.66 -12.67 10.80
N PRO A 102 -9.90 -13.77 10.85
CA PRO A 102 -10.37 -15.06 10.36
C PRO A 102 -11.69 -15.44 11.03
N LEU A 103 -12.64 -15.98 10.25
CA LEU A 103 -13.88 -16.54 10.79
C LEU A 103 -13.56 -17.81 11.57
N GLN A 104 -13.87 -17.81 12.86
CA GLN A 104 -13.69 -18.98 13.72
C GLN A 104 -14.95 -19.84 13.68
N ILE A 105 -14.82 -21.08 13.21
CA ILE A 105 -15.92 -22.04 13.07
C ILE A 105 -15.61 -23.35 13.78
N SER A 106 -16.64 -24.12 14.12
CA SER A 106 -16.46 -25.52 14.53
C SER A 106 -15.96 -26.37 13.36
N PRO A 107 -15.22 -27.47 13.60
CA PRO A 107 -14.62 -28.31 12.55
C PRO A 107 -15.67 -29.23 11.88
N ASN A 108 -16.72 -28.65 11.32
CA ASN A 108 -17.77 -29.35 10.59
C ASN A 108 -18.27 -28.53 9.40
N LEU A 109 -18.82 -29.23 8.38
CA LEU A 109 -19.26 -28.61 7.13
C LEU A 109 -20.41 -27.61 7.35
N ALA A 110 -21.33 -27.89 8.26
CA ALA A 110 -22.48 -27.01 8.52
C ALA A 110 -22.05 -25.63 9.03
N SER A 111 -21.07 -25.57 9.95
CA SER A 111 -20.50 -24.32 10.44
C SER A 111 -19.76 -23.54 9.34
N PHE A 112 -19.10 -24.24 8.41
CA PHE A 112 -18.44 -23.61 7.26
C PHE A 112 -19.44 -22.98 6.28
N GLU A 113 -20.49 -23.70 5.89
CA GLU A 113 -21.54 -23.20 4.99
C GLU A 113 -22.28 -21.99 5.59
N ALA A 114 -22.57 -22.04 6.89
CA ALA A 114 -23.19 -20.93 7.61
C ALA A 114 -22.28 -19.68 7.61
N ALA A 115 -20.98 -19.84 7.83
CA ALA A 115 -20.02 -18.74 7.86
C ALA A 115 -19.79 -18.08 6.48
N LEU A 116 -19.84 -18.87 5.40
CA LEU A 116 -19.70 -18.34 4.02
C LEU A 116 -21.00 -17.83 3.41
N GLY A 117 -22.15 -18.02 4.07
CA GLY A 117 -23.45 -17.61 3.53
C GLY A 117 -23.86 -18.34 2.25
N ARG A 118 -23.29 -19.52 1.96
CA ARG A 118 -23.61 -20.33 0.79
C ARG A 118 -23.59 -21.82 1.12
N LYS A 119 -24.53 -22.57 0.55
CA LYS A 119 -24.46 -24.04 0.51
C LYS A 119 -23.47 -24.45 -0.57
N LEU A 120 -22.54 -25.34 -0.24
CA LEU A 120 -21.73 -25.97 -1.27
C LEU A 120 -22.63 -26.99 -1.98
N SER A 121 -22.84 -26.83 -3.27
CA SER A 121 -23.55 -27.83 -4.06
C SER A 121 -22.79 -29.16 -3.99
N LYS A 122 -23.52 -30.26 -3.79
CA LYS A 122 -22.98 -31.61 -3.96
C LYS A 122 -22.50 -31.86 -5.37
#